data_AF-A0A7J3M903-F1
#
_entry.id   AF-A0A7J3M903-F1
#
_cell.length_a   1.000
_cell.length_b   1.000
_cell.length_c   1.000
_cell.angle_alpha   90.00
_cell.angle_beta   90.00
_cell.angle_gamma   90.00
#
_symmetry.space_group_name_H-M   'P 1'
#
loop_
_entity.id
_entity.type
_entity.pdbx_description
1 polymer ?
#
loop_
_entity_poly.entity_id
_entity_poly.type
_entity_poly.pdbx_seq_one_letter_code
_entity_poly.pdbx_strand_id
1 'polypeptide(L)'
;MSRETLVALGKKAIGLTLIYNSIVSLLSSISILCGAYMGFSAGFISSPYSISSLPFLFVVLTSMLNIVPAKIIGKVNLRRILFHHYVYGILSIVVYFAFTILPFLTNKFIPSGYQAYLSLLLYWGLTLMIDDLADISPRIAHFLDRVKRKVKEMGESIQNVHLISNFISSYAVIQVLLWSFKEGFLLSYNPFLGTLHILLIANLLITALYGLKIYKEKIWLKKL
;
A
#
# COMPACT_ATOMS: atom_id res chain seq x y z
N MET A 1 -11.88 -22.77 19.64
CA MET A 1 -11.57 -22.33 18.26
C MET A 1 -10.72 -23.41 17.60
N SER A 2 -11.08 -23.95 16.44
CA SER A 2 -10.33 -25.07 15.84
C SER A 2 -9.01 -24.57 15.20
N ARG A 3 -8.03 -25.47 15.03
CA ARG A 3 -6.77 -25.19 14.33
C ARG A 3 -7.00 -24.65 12.92
N GLU A 4 -8.04 -25.14 12.25
CA GLU A 4 -8.43 -24.70 10.91
C GLU A 4 -8.93 -23.26 10.91
N THR A 5 -9.73 -22.85 11.91
CA THR A 5 -10.18 -21.47 12.07
C THR A 5 -9.00 -20.52 12.31
N LEU A 6 -8.03 -20.93 13.13
CA LEU A 6 -6.80 -20.16 13.37
C LEU A 6 -6.00 -19.94 12.09
N VAL A 7 -5.80 -21.00 11.29
CA VAL A 7 -5.08 -20.91 10.02
C VAL A 7 -5.81 -20.02 9.01
N ALA A 8 -7.14 -20.10 8.96
CA ALA A 8 -7.95 -19.25 8.08
C ALA A 8 -7.85 -17.76 8.49
N LEU A 9 -7.96 -17.45 9.78
CA LEU A 9 -7.78 -16.09 10.31
C LEU A 9 -6.38 -15.55 10.00
N GLY A 10 -5.33 -16.35 10.20
CA GLY A 10 -3.96 -15.96 9.89
C GLY A 10 -3.77 -15.62 8.40
N LYS A 11 -4.31 -16.44 7.49
CA LYS A 11 -4.29 -16.14 6.05
C LYS A 11 -5.01 -14.84 5.72
N LYS A 12 -6.20 -14.63 6.30
CA LYS A 12 -6.98 -13.39 6.10
C LYS A 12 -6.21 -12.16 6.58
N ALA A 13 -5.64 -12.23 7.79
CA ALA A 13 -4.84 -11.15 8.37
C ALA A 13 -3.61 -10.85 7.51
N ILE A 14 -2.88 -11.87 7.04
CA ILE A 14 -1.73 -11.69 6.14
C ILE A 14 -2.17 -11.01 4.84
N GLY A 15 -3.26 -11.45 4.22
CA GLY A 15 -3.79 -10.85 3.00
C GLY A 15 -4.13 -9.37 3.18
N LEU A 16 -4.85 -9.03 4.25
CA LEU A 16 -5.19 -7.64 4.60
C LEU A 16 -3.93 -6.80 4.85
N THR A 17 -2.96 -7.32 5.60
CA THR A 17 -1.69 -6.61 5.86
C THR A 17 -0.92 -6.35 4.57
N LEU A 18 -0.90 -7.29 3.62
CA LEU A 18 -0.23 -7.10 2.33
C LEU A 18 -0.94 -6.07 1.44
N ILE A 19 -2.28 -6.05 1.46
CA ILE A 19 -3.06 -4.99 0.79
C ILE A 19 -2.75 -3.64 1.43
N TYR A 20 -2.74 -3.56 2.76
CA TYR A 20 -2.40 -2.35 3.50
C TYR A 20 -1.01 -1.82 3.11
N ASN A 21 0.03 -2.67 3.15
CA ASN A 21 1.38 -2.30 2.75
C ASN A 21 1.42 -1.76 1.31
N SER A 22 0.66 -2.38 0.41
CA SER A 22 0.56 -1.94 -0.97
C SER A 22 -0.08 -0.55 -1.08
N ILE A 23 -1.12 -0.26 -0.29
CA ILE A 23 -1.79 1.05 -0.30
C ILE A 23 -0.89 2.14 0.29
N VAL A 24 -0.20 1.86 1.40
CA VAL A 24 0.76 2.81 2.00
C VAL A 24 1.85 3.16 0.98
N SER A 25 2.50 2.15 0.40
CA SER A 25 3.55 2.35 -0.60
C SER A 25 3.06 3.09 -1.83
N LEU A 26 1.85 2.77 -2.30
CA LEU A 26 1.21 3.45 -3.43
C LEU A 26 1.02 4.95 -3.15
N LEU A 27 0.32 5.29 -2.07
CA LEU A 27 -0.04 6.68 -1.77
C LEU A 27 1.16 7.52 -1.34
N SER A 28 2.10 6.95 -0.59
CA SER A 28 3.36 7.62 -0.27
C SER A 28 4.20 7.88 -1.51
N SER A 29 4.28 6.93 -2.45
CA SER A 29 5.03 7.15 -3.70
C SER A 29 4.37 8.19 -4.60
N ILE A 30 3.04 8.19 -4.70
CA ILE A 30 2.30 9.26 -5.39
C ILE A 30 2.58 10.61 -4.74
N SER A 31 2.59 10.69 -3.41
CA SER A 31 2.86 11.94 -2.69
C SER A 31 4.28 12.46 -2.95
N ILE A 32 5.27 11.57 -2.97
CA ILE A 32 6.67 11.90 -3.33
C ILE A 32 6.75 12.40 -4.79
N LEU A 33 6.09 11.71 -5.73
CA LEU A 33 6.03 12.13 -7.13
C LEU A 33 5.38 13.52 -7.27
N CYS A 34 4.22 13.74 -6.64
CA CYS A 34 3.54 15.03 -6.65
C CYS A 34 4.41 16.14 -6.07
N GLY A 35 5.06 15.91 -4.93
CA GLY A 35 5.99 16.87 -4.32
C GLY A 35 7.16 17.22 -5.23
N ALA A 36 7.67 16.24 -5.99
CA ALA A 36 8.72 16.45 -6.99
C ALA A 36 8.26 17.28 -8.18
N TYR A 37 7.08 16.96 -8.75
CA TYR A 37 6.54 17.70 -9.90
C TYR A 37 6.09 19.13 -9.56
N MET A 38 5.60 19.35 -8.33
CA MET A 38 5.18 20.68 -7.88
C MET A 38 6.36 21.57 -7.43
N GLY A 39 7.60 21.07 -7.51
CA GLY A 39 8.79 21.83 -7.14
C GLY A 39 9.02 21.99 -5.63
N PHE A 40 8.15 21.41 -4.79
CA PHE A 40 8.29 21.45 -3.33
C PHE A 40 9.50 20.65 -2.82
N SER A 41 10.04 19.73 -3.62
CA SER A 41 11.14 18.84 -3.22
C SER A 41 12.48 19.12 -3.89
N ALA A 42 12.66 20.27 -4.55
CA ALA A 42 13.86 20.58 -5.35
C ALA A 42 15.18 20.50 -4.56
N GLY A 43 15.15 20.54 -3.22
CA GLY A 43 16.31 20.38 -2.33
C GLY A 43 16.39 19.08 -1.52
N PHE A 44 15.35 18.22 -1.50
CA PHE A 44 15.34 16.98 -0.71
C PHE A 44 15.74 15.73 -1.52
N ILE A 45 15.70 15.83 -2.84
CA ILE A 45 15.94 14.73 -3.80
C ILE A 45 17.35 14.86 -4.46
N SER A 46 18.09 15.91 -4.12
CA SER A 46 19.34 16.31 -4.76
C SER A 46 20.54 16.25 -3.79
N SER A 47 20.96 15.02 -3.44
CA SER A 47 22.22 14.71 -2.74
C SER A 47 22.64 13.26 -3.05
N PRO A 48 23.93 12.90 -3.03
CA PRO A 48 24.75 12.46 -4.18
C PRO A 48 24.32 11.13 -4.85
N TYR A 49 23.28 10.48 -4.34
CA TYR A 49 22.61 9.35 -4.97
C TYR A 49 21.42 9.93 -5.72
N SER A 50 21.55 10.15 -7.03
CA SER A 50 20.54 10.79 -7.87
C SER A 50 19.21 10.01 -7.86
N ILE A 51 18.38 10.24 -6.85
CA ILE A 51 17.00 9.78 -6.83
C ILE A 51 16.30 10.61 -7.90
N SER A 52 16.23 10.11 -9.13
CA SER A 52 15.16 10.57 -10.01
C SER A 52 13.84 10.23 -9.32
N SER A 53 12.81 11.07 -9.45
CA SER A 53 11.47 10.73 -8.97
C SER A 53 10.89 9.53 -9.75
N LEU A 54 11.46 9.20 -10.92
CA LEU A 54 11.02 8.14 -11.82
C LEU A 54 10.93 6.73 -11.18
N PRO A 55 11.91 6.22 -10.42
CA PRO A 55 11.79 4.96 -9.67
C PRO A 55 10.51 4.82 -8.83
N PHE A 56 9.98 5.92 -8.28
CA PHE A 56 8.73 5.88 -7.51
C PHE A 56 7.50 5.57 -8.38
N LEU A 57 7.53 5.83 -9.69
CA LEU A 57 6.49 5.36 -10.61
C LEU A 57 6.43 3.83 -10.67
N PHE A 58 7.58 3.16 -10.58
CA PHE A 58 7.63 1.71 -10.51
C PHE A 58 7.16 1.18 -9.16
N VAL A 59 7.41 1.92 -8.06
CA VAL A 59 6.82 1.59 -6.75
C VAL A 59 5.30 1.66 -6.79
N VAL A 60 4.73 2.69 -7.45
CA VAL A 60 3.28 2.79 -7.71
C VAL A 60 2.80 1.55 -8.47
N LEU A 61 3.46 1.21 -9.57
CA LEU A 61 3.07 0.05 -10.39
C LEU A 61 3.17 -1.28 -9.62
N THR A 62 4.27 -1.54 -8.93
CA THR A 62 4.46 -2.75 -8.09
C THR A 62 3.42 -2.82 -6.99
N SER A 63 3.12 -1.70 -6.33
CA SER A 63 2.09 -1.62 -5.29
C SER A 63 0.71 -1.99 -5.84
N MET A 64 0.34 -1.45 -7.01
CA MET A 64 -0.93 -1.81 -7.67
C MET A 64 -0.99 -3.30 -8.04
N LEU A 65 0.10 -3.85 -8.56
CA LEU A 65 0.19 -5.26 -8.95
C LEU A 65 0.16 -6.19 -7.73
N ASN A 66 0.69 -5.79 -6.58
CA ASN A 66 0.67 -6.61 -5.36
C ASN A 66 -0.73 -6.81 -4.75
N ILE A 67 -1.68 -5.90 -5.01
CA ILE A 67 -3.03 -5.94 -4.39
C ILE A 67 -3.78 -7.24 -4.77
N VAL A 68 -3.75 -7.64 -6.04
CA VAL A 68 -4.52 -8.80 -6.51
C VAL A 68 -3.97 -10.11 -5.91
N PRO A 69 -2.66 -10.42 -5.99
CA PRO A 69 -2.08 -11.57 -5.30
C PRO A 69 -2.28 -11.56 -3.78
N ALA A 70 -2.23 -10.38 -3.13
CA ALA A 70 -2.47 -10.26 -1.70
C ALA A 70 -3.90 -10.69 -1.34
N LYS A 71 -4.88 -10.26 -2.14
CA LYS A 71 -6.28 -10.67 -2.02
C LYS A 71 -6.47 -12.18 -2.24
N ILE A 72 -5.77 -12.77 -3.22
CA ILE A 72 -5.82 -14.22 -3.47
C ILE A 72 -5.30 -15.01 -2.25
N ILE A 73 -4.21 -14.56 -1.62
CA ILE A 73 -3.67 -15.19 -0.41
C ILE A 73 -4.64 -15.07 0.78
N GLY A 74 -5.28 -13.90 0.92
CA GLY A 74 -6.24 -13.62 1.98
C GLY A 74 -7.62 -14.24 1.79
N LYS A 75 -7.90 -14.86 0.63
CA LYS A 75 -9.20 -15.44 0.33
C LYS A 75 -9.42 -16.71 1.15
N VAL A 76 -10.26 -16.60 2.17
CA VAL A 76 -10.68 -17.72 3.03
C VAL A 76 -12.19 -17.69 3.24
N ASN A 77 -12.80 -18.87 3.32
CA ASN A 77 -14.22 -19.02 3.63
C ASN A 77 -14.41 -18.95 5.16
N LEU A 78 -14.18 -17.76 5.73
CA LEU A 78 -14.69 -17.47 7.06
C LEU A 78 -16.18 -17.17 6.90
N ARG A 79 -17.07 -17.95 7.55
CA ARG A 79 -18.47 -17.53 7.71
C ARG A 79 -18.43 -16.10 8.24
N ARG A 80 -19.11 -15.17 7.57
CA ARG A 80 -19.03 -13.72 7.85
C ARG A 80 -19.40 -13.48 9.32
N ILE A 81 -18.42 -13.26 10.19
CA ILE A 81 -18.67 -13.23 11.64
C ILE A 81 -19.28 -11.90 12.10
N LEU A 82 -19.14 -10.78 11.38
CA LEU A 82 -19.89 -9.53 11.68
C LEU A 82 -19.65 -8.46 10.61
N PHE A 83 -20.72 -8.00 9.94
CA PHE A 83 -20.76 -7.00 8.84
C PHE A 83 -19.76 -7.26 7.69
N HIS A 84 -19.93 -6.57 6.56
CA HIS A 84 -18.93 -6.64 5.48
C HIS A 84 -17.76 -5.71 5.84
N HIS A 85 -16.51 -6.11 5.58
CA HIS A 85 -15.32 -5.33 5.93
C HIS A 85 -15.36 -3.93 5.31
N TYR A 86 -15.95 -3.79 4.13
CA TYR A 86 -16.11 -2.48 3.50
C TYR A 86 -16.89 -1.47 4.35
N VAL A 87 -17.81 -1.92 5.23
CA VAL A 87 -18.58 -1.02 6.13
C VAL A 87 -17.65 -0.39 7.17
N TYR A 88 -16.80 -1.20 7.81
CA TYR A 88 -15.76 -0.67 8.71
C TYR A 88 -14.74 0.18 7.95
N GLY A 89 -14.47 -0.16 6.69
CA GLY A 89 -13.65 0.64 5.79
C GLY A 89 -14.20 2.05 5.59
N ILE A 90 -15.49 2.15 5.22
CA ILE A 90 -16.20 3.43 5.07
C ILE A 90 -16.20 4.20 6.39
N LEU A 91 -16.50 3.55 7.52
CA LEU A 91 -16.48 4.19 8.83
C LEU A 91 -15.11 4.79 9.14
N SER A 92 -14.03 4.05 8.90
CA SER A 92 -12.65 4.53 9.09
C SER A 92 -12.34 5.77 8.26
N ILE A 93 -12.81 5.79 6.99
CA ILE A 93 -12.63 6.94 6.10
C ILE A 93 -13.45 8.15 6.56
N VAL A 94 -14.70 7.94 6.99
CA VAL A 94 -15.55 9.01 7.55
C VAL A 94 -14.91 9.61 8.79
N VAL A 95 -14.40 8.77 9.70
CA VAL A 95 -13.66 9.21 10.89
C VAL A 95 -12.44 10.03 10.47
N TYR A 96 -11.62 9.55 9.53
CA TYR A 96 -10.48 10.30 9.01
C TYR A 96 -10.88 11.70 8.50
N PHE A 97 -11.93 11.80 7.67
CA PHE A 97 -12.38 13.08 7.14
C PHE A 97 -12.96 13.99 8.23
N ALA A 98 -13.70 13.44 9.19
CA ALA A 98 -14.20 14.21 10.33
C ALA A 98 -13.04 14.85 11.12
N PHE A 99 -12.00 14.07 11.43
CA PHE A 99 -10.82 14.57 12.15
C PHE A 99 -9.92 15.50 11.31
N THR A 100 -9.98 15.42 9.98
CA THR A 100 -9.20 16.29 9.09
C THR A 100 -9.92 17.62 8.80
N ILE A 101 -11.23 17.58 8.58
CA ILE A 101 -12.04 18.75 8.19
C ILE A 101 -12.46 19.58 9.41
N LEU A 102 -12.79 18.94 10.54
CA LEU A 102 -13.29 19.65 11.72
C LEU A 102 -12.30 20.70 12.27
N PRO A 103 -10.97 20.45 12.31
CA PRO A 103 -10.00 21.48 12.72
C PRO A 103 -9.89 22.62 11.72
N PHE A 104 -10.01 22.34 10.41
CA PHE A 104 -10.06 23.38 9.37
C PHE A 104 -11.28 24.29 9.56
N LEU A 105 -12.45 23.72 9.83
CA LEU A 105 -13.69 24.49 10.10
C LEU A 105 -13.64 25.28 11.41
N THR A 106 -12.83 24.86 12.37
CA THR A 106 -12.71 25.51 13.69
C THR A 106 -11.47 26.41 13.81
N ASN A 107 -10.75 26.65 12.71
CA ASN A 107 -9.47 27.39 12.69
C ASN A 107 -8.44 26.85 13.71
N LYS A 108 -8.50 25.54 14.01
CA LYS A 108 -7.54 24.88 14.89
C LYS A 108 -6.43 24.24 14.05
N PHE A 109 -5.20 24.56 14.40
CA PHE A 109 -4.03 23.94 13.79
C PHE A 109 -3.89 22.48 14.26
N ILE A 110 -3.83 21.55 13.30
CA ILE A 110 -3.43 20.16 13.58
C ILE A 110 -1.92 20.08 13.37
N PRO A 111 -1.13 19.66 14.36
CA PRO A 111 0.29 19.43 14.13
C PRO A 111 0.49 18.31 13.09
N SER A 112 1.42 18.50 12.16
CA SER A 112 1.68 17.61 11.01
C SER A 112 1.89 16.14 11.39
N GLY A 113 2.48 15.87 12.57
CA GLY A 113 2.62 14.50 13.09
C GLY A 113 1.28 13.80 13.30
N TYR A 114 0.29 14.47 13.89
CA TYR A 114 -1.04 13.89 14.11
C TYR A 114 -1.76 13.61 12.80
N GLN A 115 -1.63 14.50 11.82
CA GLN A 115 -2.21 14.29 10.49
C GLN A 115 -1.64 13.04 9.81
N ALA A 116 -0.34 12.78 9.94
CA ALA A 116 0.28 11.58 9.38
C ALA A 116 -0.22 10.27 10.05
N TYR A 117 -0.48 10.27 11.36
CA TYR A 117 -1.10 9.12 12.03
C TYR A 117 -2.57 8.94 11.64
N LEU A 118 -3.32 10.03 11.45
CA LEU A 118 -4.69 9.96 10.94
C LEU A 118 -4.73 9.34 9.54
N SER A 119 -3.73 9.60 8.69
CA SER A 119 -3.62 8.95 7.37
C SER A 119 -3.54 7.42 7.45
N LEU A 120 -3.06 6.83 8.55
CA LEU A 120 -3.08 5.38 8.74
C LEU A 120 -4.52 4.84 8.81
N LEU A 121 -5.48 5.60 9.37
CA LEU A 121 -6.90 5.26 9.35
C LEU A 121 -7.49 5.30 7.94
N LEU A 122 -7.05 6.25 7.11
CA LEU A 122 -7.41 6.29 5.71
C LEU A 122 -6.90 5.04 4.98
N TYR A 123 -5.63 4.68 5.16
CA TYR A 123 -5.02 3.51 4.53
C TYR A 123 -5.69 2.21 4.97
N TRP A 124 -6.00 2.10 6.25
CA TRP A 124 -6.76 0.96 6.80
C TRP A 124 -8.17 0.89 6.22
N GLY A 125 -8.86 2.03 6.14
CA GLY A 125 -10.18 2.12 5.55
C GLY A 125 -10.22 1.64 4.10
N LEU A 126 -9.27 2.11 3.29
CA LEU A 126 -9.10 1.69 1.89
C LEU A 126 -8.76 0.20 1.77
N THR A 127 -7.95 -0.35 2.69
CA THR A 127 -7.60 -1.78 2.72
C THR A 127 -8.85 -2.64 2.83
N LEU A 128 -9.72 -2.31 3.78
CA LEU A 128 -10.96 -3.05 4.03
C LEU A 128 -11.96 -2.92 2.87
N MET A 129 -12.04 -1.73 2.26
CA MET A 129 -12.88 -1.54 1.07
C MET A 129 -12.37 -2.31 -0.15
N ILE A 130 -11.06 -2.37 -0.37
CA ILE A 130 -10.46 -3.09 -1.50
C ILE A 130 -10.62 -4.61 -1.34
N ASP A 131 -10.46 -5.11 -0.13
CA ASP A 131 -10.67 -6.52 0.21
C ASP A 131 -12.10 -6.97 -0.16
N ASP A 132 -13.12 -6.17 0.17
CA ASP A 132 -14.53 -6.45 -0.11
C ASP A 132 -15.09 -5.70 -1.34
N LEU A 133 -14.24 -5.22 -2.24
CA LEU A 133 -14.62 -4.33 -3.35
C LEU A 133 -15.72 -4.89 -4.27
N ALA A 134 -15.73 -6.20 -4.48
CA ALA A 134 -16.75 -6.88 -5.31
C ALA A 134 -18.13 -6.89 -4.64
N ASP A 135 -18.18 -6.85 -3.31
CA ASP A 135 -19.42 -6.88 -2.52
C ASP A 135 -20.07 -5.48 -2.41
N ILE A 136 -19.35 -4.41 -2.80
CA ILE A 136 -19.86 -3.03 -2.74
C ILE A 136 -20.96 -2.78 -3.78
N SER A 137 -20.79 -3.26 -5.02
CA SER A 137 -21.84 -3.16 -6.03
C SER A 137 -21.67 -4.15 -7.19
N PRO A 138 -22.77 -4.56 -7.86
CA PRO A 138 -22.72 -5.43 -9.04
C PRO A 138 -21.90 -4.83 -10.20
N ARG A 139 -21.95 -3.51 -10.38
CA ARG A 139 -21.17 -2.81 -11.43
C ARG A 139 -19.67 -2.96 -11.20
N ILE A 140 -19.23 -2.85 -9.94
CA ILE A 140 -17.82 -3.03 -9.57
C ILE A 140 -17.42 -4.50 -9.75
N ALA A 141 -18.26 -5.46 -9.34
CA ALA A 141 -18.01 -6.88 -9.58
C ALA A 141 -17.79 -7.17 -11.08
N HIS A 142 -18.70 -6.71 -11.96
CA HIS A 142 -18.57 -6.87 -13.40
C HIS A 142 -17.34 -6.16 -14.00
N PHE A 143 -16.91 -5.03 -13.42
CA PHE A 143 -15.68 -4.37 -13.82
C PHE A 143 -14.45 -5.20 -13.42
N LEU A 144 -14.41 -5.71 -12.19
CA LEU A 144 -13.33 -6.56 -11.70
C LEU A 144 -13.23 -7.86 -12.51
N ASP A 145 -14.35 -8.47 -12.89
CA ASP A 145 -14.37 -9.64 -13.77
C ASP A 145 -13.78 -9.34 -15.14
N ARG A 146 -14.07 -8.16 -15.70
CA ARG A 146 -13.46 -7.71 -16.97
C ARG A 146 -11.95 -7.54 -16.83
N VAL A 147 -11.48 -6.89 -15.77
CA VAL A 147 -10.04 -6.73 -15.47
C VAL A 147 -9.39 -8.11 -15.31
N LYS A 148 -10.02 -9.01 -14.55
CA LYS A 148 -9.54 -10.37 -14.32
C LYS A 148 -9.35 -11.15 -15.63
N ARG A 149 -10.30 -11.08 -16.57
CA ARG A 149 -10.18 -11.73 -17.89
C ARG A 149 -9.02 -11.17 -18.69
N LYS A 150 -8.88 -9.84 -18.76
CA LYS A 150 -7.76 -9.20 -19.45
C LYS A 150 -6.41 -9.60 -18.86
N VAL A 151 -6.28 -9.63 -17.53
CA VAL A 151 -5.06 -10.07 -16.86
C VAL A 151 -4.74 -11.53 -17.19
N LYS A 152 -5.76 -12.40 -17.28
CA LYS A 152 -5.58 -13.80 -17.70
C LYS A 152 -5.09 -13.90 -19.15
N GLU A 153 -5.63 -13.07 -20.05
CA GLU A 153 -5.19 -12.99 -21.46
C GLU A 153 -3.74 -12.51 -21.58
N MET A 154 -3.26 -11.66 -20.67
CA MET A 154 -1.87 -11.19 -20.65
C MET A 154 -0.85 -12.29 -20.29
N GLY A 155 -1.28 -13.42 -19.72
CA GLY A 155 -0.44 -14.60 -19.48
C GLY A 155 0.88 -14.28 -18.75
N GLU A 156 2.02 -14.61 -19.35
CA GLU A 156 3.34 -14.35 -18.76
C GLU A 156 3.74 -12.88 -18.78
N SER A 157 3.15 -12.06 -19.66
CA SER A 157 3.50 -10.64 -19.79
C SER A 157 3.22 -9.87 -18.50
N ILE A 158 2.10 -10.14 -17.82
CA ILE A 158 1.80 -9.47 -16.52
C ILE A 158 2.83 -9.86 -15.46
N GLN A 159 3.29 -11.12 -15.48
CA GLN A 159 4.31 -11.60 -14.55
C GLN A 159 5.67 -10.94 -14.81
N ASN A 160 6.05 -10.74 -16.07
CA ASN A 160 7.29 -10.06 -16.45
C ASN A 160 7.25 -8.56 -16.11
N VAL A 161 6.14 -7.87 -16.42
CA VAL A 161 5.92 -6.47 -16.01
C VAL A 161 6.01 -6.34 -14.50
N HIS A 162 5.42 -7.29 -13.76
CA HIS A 162 5.51 -7.28 -12.31
C HIS A 162 6.94 -7.46 -11.82
N LEU A 163 7.72 -8.39 -12.40
CA LEU A 163 9.13 -8.58 -12.03
C LEU A 163 9.97 -7.33 -12.30
N ILE A 164 9.86 -6.74 -13.49
CA ILE A 164 10.64 -5.55 -13.88
C ILE A 164 10.31 -4.38 -12.96
N SER A 165 9.01 -4.11 -12.74
CA SER A 165 8.59 -3.05 -11.83
C SER A 165 9.12 -3.29 -10.41
N ASN A 166 9.11 -4.54 -9.96
CA ASN A 166 9.57 -4.88 -8.63
C ASN A 166 11.09 -4.75 -8.47
N PHE A 167 11.87 -5.04 -9.50
CA PHE A 167 13.33 -4.82 -9.49
C PHE A 167 13.67 -3.34 -9.35
N ILE A 168 12.99 -2.47 -10.12
CA ILE A 168 13.18 -1.01 -10.05
C ILE A 168 12.68 -0.47 -8.71
N SER A 169 11.55 -0.98 -8.19
CA SER A 169 11.06 -0.65 -6.85
C SER A 169 12.06 -1.02 -5.76
N SER A 170 12.69 -2.20 -5.85
CA SER A 170 13.73 -2.64 -4.91
C SER A 170 14.92 -1.69 -4.92
N TYR A 171 15.34 -1.24 -6.10
CA TYR A 171 16.36 -0.20 -6.22
C TYR A 171 15.93 1.09 -5.51
N ALA A 172 14.68 1.57 -5.71
CA ALA A 172 14.17 2.75 -5.02
C ALA A 172 14.21 2.59 -3.49
N VAL A 173 13.82 1.43 -2.95
CA VAL A 173 13.88 1.15 -1.50
C VAL A 173 15.31 1.23 -0.97
N ILE A 174 16.27 0.65 -1.69
CA ILE A 174 17.70 0.71 -1.31
C ILE A 174 18.19 2.16 -1.28
N GLN A 175 17.81 2.98 -2.26
CA GLN A 175 18.17 4.40 -2.28
C GLN A 175 17.58 5.16 -1.09
N VAL A 176 16.29 4.95 -0.80
CA VAL A 176 15.64 5.57 0.38
C VAL A 176 16.31 5.13 1.68
N LEU A 177 16.68 3.86 1.80
CA LEU A 177 17.41 3.32 2.95
C LEU A 177 18.77 4.00 3.13
N LEU A 178 19.60 4.01 2.08
CA LEU A 178 20.93 4.62 2.10
C LEU A 178 20.87 6.11 2.43
N TRP A 179 19.92 6.82 1.84
CA TRP A 179 19.67 8.22 2.14
C TRP A 179 19.25 8.43 3.60
N SER A 180 18.37 7.59 4.13
CA SER A 180 17.91 7.66 5.53
C SER A 180 19.03 7.42 6.54
N PHE A 181 19.98 6.53 6.21
CA PHE A 181 21.20 6.34 7.01
C PHE A 181 22.13 7.55 6.94
N LYS A 182 22.37 8.09 5.74
CA LYS A 182 23.25 9.24 5.54
C LYS A 182 22.77 10.48 6.31
N GLU A 183 21.48 10.80 6.22
CA GLU A 183 20.89 11.99 6.83
C GLU A 183 20.54 11.79 8.32
N GLY A 184 20.82 10.60 8.89
CA GLY A 184 20.56 10.32 10.30
C GLY A 184 19.08 10.35 10.68
N PHE A 185 18.15 10.23 9.72
CA PHE A 185 16.70 10.26 10.01
C PHE A 185 16.26 9.12 10.93
N LEU A 186 16.94 7.97 10.87
CA LEU A 186 16.73 6.85 11.79
C LEU A 186 17.14 7.16 13.24
N LEU A 187 17.94 8.21 13.44
CA LEU A 187 18.44 8.70 14.73
C LEU A 187 17.88 10.09 15.07
N SER A 188 16.82 10.54 14.37
CA SER A 188 16.23 11.87 14.54
C SER A 188 15.71 12.11 15.96
N TYR A 189 15.91 13.33 16.46
CA TYR A 189 15.45 13.79 17.77
C TYR A 189 13.93 13.83 17.93
N ASN A 190 13.14 13.80 16.83
CA ASN A 190 11.69 13.76 16.90
C ASN A 190 11.16 12.32 16.75
N PRO A 191 10.76 11.65 17.86
CA PRO A 191 10.37 10.25 17.83
C PRO A 191 9.16 10.00 16.92
N PHE A 192 8.24 10.96 16.80
CA PHE A 192 7.04 10.81 15.97
C PHE A 192 7.39 10.76 14.47
N LEU A 193 8.22 11.69 14.00
CA LEU A 193 8.67 11.68 12.60
C LEU A 193 9.55 10.46 12.31
N GLY A 194 10.46 10.10 13.23
CA GLY A 194 11.31 8.91 13.07
C GLY A 194 10.50 7.63 12.86
N THR A 195 9.45 7.40 13.67
CA THR A 195 8.60 6.21 13.51
C THR A 195 7.86 6.16 12.17
N LEU A 196 7.41 7.31 11.65
CA LEU A 196 6.72 7.38 10.36
C LEU A 196 7.67 7.10 9.18
N HIS A 197 8.91 7.57 9.24
CA HIS A 197 9.94 7.25 8.24
C HIS A 197 10.29 5.75 8.27
N ILE A 198 10.47 5.18 9.46
CA ILE A 198 10.71 3.73 9.62
C ILE A 198 9.53 2.94 9.05
N LEU A 199 8.29 3.36 9.35
CA LEU A 199 7.10 2.72 8.83
C LEU A 199 7.05 2.79 7.31
N LEU A 200 7.32 3.94 6.69
CA LEU A 200 7.37 4.09 5.24
C LEU A 200 8.40 3.13 4.62
N ILE A 201 9.64 3.13 5.12
CA ILE A 201 10.71 2.26 4.63
C ILE A 201 10.32 0.79 4.75
N ALA A 202 9.75 0.40 5.90
CA ALA A 202 9.30 -0.97 6.11
C ALA A 202 8.20 -1.38 5.12
N ASN A 203 7.22 -0.51 4.86
CA ASN A 203 6.14 -0.78 3.90
C ASN A 203 6.68 -0.91 2.46
N LEU A 204 7.61 -0.03 2.07
CA LEU A 204 8.28 -0.10 0.77
C LEU A 204 9.06 -1.41 0.62
N LEU A 205 9.82 -1.80 1.65
CA LEU A 205 10.60 -3.04 1.66
C LEU A 205 9.69 -4.27 1.58
N ILE A 206 8.61 -4.33 2.38
CA ILE A 206 7.64 -5.42 2.33
C ILE A 206 7.01 -5.51 0.95
N THR A 207 6.66 -4.38 0.35
CA THR A 207 6.07 -4.31 -1.01
C THR A 207 7.04 -4.89 -2.06
N ALA A 208 8.31 -4.49 -2.01
CA ALA A 208 9.34 -4.99 -2.93
C ALA A 208 9.65 -6.49 -2.73
N LEU A 209 9.78 -6.95 -1.48
CA LEU A 209 10.02 -8.37 -1.19
C LEU A 209 8.83 -9.25 -1.57
N TYR A 210 7.62 -8.75 -1.34
CA TYR A 210 6.40 -9.47 -1.68
C TYR A 210 6.22 -9.62 -3.19
N GLY A 211 6.55 -8.59 -3.98
CA GLY A 211 6.53 -8.68 -5.44
C GLY A 211 7.48 -9.76 -5.99
N LEU A 212 8.68 -9.92 -5.40
CA LEU A 212 9.58 -11.03 -5.75
C LEU A 212 8.96 -12.40 -5.44
N LYS A 213 8.30 -12.53 -4.28
CA LYS A 213 7.63 -13.77 -3.88
C LYS A 213 6.52 -14.14 -4.87
N ILE A 214 5.73 -13.17 -5.32
CA ILE A 214 4.67 -13.37 -6.33
C ILE A 214 5.23 -13.95 -7.63
N TYR A 215 6.35 -13.42 -8.11
CA TYR A 215 7.02 -13.93 -9.30
C TYR A 215 7.54 -15.36 -9.08
N LYS A 216 8.25 -15.60 -7.97
CA LYS A 216 8.80 -16.93 -7.63
C LYS A 216 7.70 -18.00 -7.56
N GLU A 217 6.56 -17.68 -6.97
CA GLU A 217 5.41 -18.59 -6.85
C GLU A 217 4.57 -18.70 -8.13
N LYS A 218 4.82 -17.86 -9.15
CA LYS A 218 4.03 -17.73 -10.38
C LYS A 218 2.53 -17.52 -10.08
N ILE A 219 2.21 -16.66 -9.10
CA ILE A 219 0.82 -16.51 -8.61
C ILE A 219 -0.12 -16.07 -9.73
N TRP A 220 0.32 -15.15 -10.60
CA TRP A 220 -0.45 -14.66 -11.74
C TRP A 220 -0.86 -15.77 -12.72
N LEU A 221 0.00 -16.78 -12.91
CA LEU A 221 -0.26 -17.88 -13.84
C LEU A 221 -1.04 -19.03 -13.20
N LYS A 222 -0.88 -19.25 -11.89
CA LYS A 222 -1.41 -20.44 -11.20
C LYS A 222 -2.71 -20.22 -10.45
N LYS A 223 -3.02 -18.99 -10.01
CA LYS A 223 -4.08 -18.75 -9.00
C LYS A 223 -5.13 -17.72 -9.44
N LEU A 224 -5.14 -17.28 -10.69
CA LEU A 224 -6.15 -16.35 -11.22
C LEU A 224 -7.44 -17.06 -11.64
#